data_AF-A0A0R1K9U8-F1
#
_entry.id   AF-A0A0R1K9U8-F1
#
_cell.length_a   1.000
_cell.length_b   1.000
_cell.length_c   1.000
_cell.angle_alpha   90.00
_cell.angle_beta   90.00
_cell.angle_gamma   90.00
#
_symmetry.space_group_name_H-M   'P 1'
#
loop_
_entity.id
_entity.type
_entity.pdbx_description
1 polymer ?
#
loop_
_entity_poly.entity_id
_entity_poly.type
_entity_poly.pdbx_seq_one_letter_code
_entity_poly.pdbx_strand_id
1 'polypeptide(L)'
;MVNKLNNINIFQELEDLRYRKNISQRSIALLCNVKEQSAQKWFAKRKVDDKYLWTVANSDISDDRFLLALLCYELRLPSQYLNTLRKTNEDNLSMLLGAQQEDTESDTAILDLIGQLILPKPDLKFVGPNALEMIDTGLKMILAGTGVLKSLNIPVITALLERSEEYARA
;
A
#
# COMPACT_ATOMS: atom_id res chain seq x y z
N MET A 1 14.45 23.55 10.49
CA MET A 1 15.18 22.30 10.17
C MET A 1 14.20 21.38 9.46
N VAL A 2 14.39 21.14 8.17
CA VAL A 2 13.61 20.12 7.44
C VAL A 2 14.14 18.78 7.94
N ASN A 3 13.35 18.08 8.77
CA ASN A 3 13.63 16.68 9.09
C ASN A 3 13.81 15.96 7.75
N LYS A 4 14.97 15.32 7.54
CA LYS A 4 15.15 14.41 6.41
C LYS A 4 14.03 13.39 6.51
N LEU A 5 13.02 13.51 5.66
CA LEU A 5 11.99 12.50 5.51
C LEU A 5 12.73 11.24 5.06
N ASN A 6 12.83 10.25 5.94
CA ASN A 6 13.46 8.99 5.60
C ASN A 6 12.62 8.35 4.51
N ASN A 7 13.22 8.14 3.33
CA ASN A 7 12.57 7.46 2.22
C ASN A 7 12.41 5.97 2.55
N ILE A 8 11.39 5.34 1.98
CA ILE A 8 11.20 3.89 2.07
C ILE A 8 12.37 3.16 1.41
N ASN A 9 13.05 2.30 2.18
CA ASN A 9 13.98 1.33 1.61
C ASN A 9 13.21 0.05 1.27
N ILE A 10 12.59 0.03 0.08
CA ILE A 10 11.71 -1.07 -0.32
C ILE A 10 12.43 -2.42 -0.41
N PHE A 11 13.73 -2.40 -0.73
CA PHE A 11 14.52 -3.62 -0.73
C PHE A 11 14.73 -4.16 0.70
N GLN A 12 14.97 -3.28 1.67
CA GLN A 12 15.04 -3.72 3.08
C GLN A 12 13.70 -4.29 3.53
N GLU A 13 12.57 -3.66 3.17
CA GLU A 13 11.25 -4.17 3.54
C GLU A 13 10.93 -5.53 2.87
N LEU A 14 11.45 -5.79 1.66
CA LEU A 14 11.40 -7.11 1.02
C LEU A 14 12.25 -8.13 1.78
N GLU A 15 13.45 -7.74 2.22
CA GLU A 15 14.32 -8.58 3.04
C GLU A 15 13.68 -8.88 4.41
N ASP A 16 13.05 -7.89 5.03
CA ASP A 16 12.34 -8.06 6.31
C ASP A 16 11.10 -8.94 6.15
N LEU A 17 10.30 -8.78 5.08
CA LEU A 17 9.22 -9.69 4.72
C LEU A 17 9.73 -11.13 4.64
N ARG A 18 10.89 -11.31 4.00
CA ARG A 18 11.51 -12.62 3.81
C ARG A 18 11.77 -13.32 5.15
N TYR A 19 12.27 -12.56 6.13
CA TYR A 19 12.49 -13.05 7.49
C TYR A 19 11.17 -13.28 8.24
N ARG A 20 10.21 -12.34 8.18
CA ARG A 20 8.90 -12.45 8.85
C ARG A 20 8.11 -13.68 8.41
N LYS A 21 8.17 -14.01 7.12
CA LYS A 21 7.42 -15.12 6.51
C LYS A 21 8.24 -16.39 6.34
N ASN A 22 9.50 -16.39 6.77
CA ASN A 22 10.44 -17.50 6.60
C ASN A 22 10.51 -18.05 5.16
N ILE A 23 10.57 -17.15 4.17
CA ILE A 23 10.59 -17.51 2.75
C ILE A 23 12.02 -17.48 2.19
N SER A 24 12.29 -18.32 1.19
CA SER A 24 13.61 -18.37 0.54
C SER A 24 13.67 -17.44 -0.67
N GLN A 25 14.88 -17.02 -1.06
CA GLN A 25 15.08 -16.28 -2.32
C GLN A 25 14.60 -17.10 -3.54
N ARG A 26 14.72 -18.43 -3.47
CA ARG A 26 14.21 -19.35 -4.48
C ARG A 26 12.68 -19.32 -4.57
N SER A 27 11.98 -19.26 -3.44
CA SER A 27 10.51 -19.13 -3.41
C SER A 27 10.05 -17.83 -4.09
N ILE A 28 10.75 -16.72 -3.81
CA ILE A 28 10.49 -15.43 -4.48
C ILE A 28 10.75 -15.54 -5.99
N ALA A 29 11.82 -16.21 -6.41
CA ALA A 29 12.13 -16.43 -7.81
C ALA A 29 11.02 -17.22 -8.54
N LEU A 30 10.53 -18.29 -7.92
CA LEU A 30 9.44 -19.12 -8.45
C LEU A 30 8.16 -18.30 -8.60
N LEU A 31 7.79 -17.54 -7.56
CA LEU A 31 6.62 -16.67 -7.59
C LEU A 31 6.71 -15.64 -8.73
N CYS A 32 7.89 -15.06 -8.92
CA CYS A 32 8.15 -14.07 -9.96
C CYS A 32 8.34 -14.68 -11.36
N ASN A 33 8.24 -16.01 -11.49
CA ASN A 33 8.53 -16.76 -12.72
C ASN A 33 9.90 -16.41 -13.33
N VAL A 34 10.93 -16.37 -12.49
CA VAL A 34 12.33 -16.13 -12.91
C VAL A 34 13.25 -17.24 -12.42
N LYS A 35 14.44 -17.31 -13.03
CA LYS A 35 15.51 -18.21 -12.56
C LYS A 35 15.96 -17.81 -11.15
N GLU A 36 16.30 -18.80 -10.32
CA GLU A 36 16.81 -18.58 -8.96
C GLU A 36 18.02 -17.62 -8.93
N GLN A 37 18.91 -17.75 -9.91
CA GLN A 37 20.09 -16.86 -10.07
C GLN A 37 19.70 -15.38 -10.23
N SER A 38 18.53 -15.07 -10.78
CA SER A 38 18.03 -13.70 -10.89
C SER A 38 17.70 -13.14 -9.52
N ALA A 39 16.98 -13.90 -8.69
CA ALA A 39 16.70 -13.49 -7.31
C ALA A 39 17.99 -13.35 -6.50
N GLN A 40 18.92 -14.31 -6.57
CA GLN A 40 20.22 -14.20 -5.90
C GLN A 40 20.97 -12.92 -6.28
N LYS A 41 20.95 -12.53 -7.57
CA LYS A 41 21.52 -11.26 -8.04
C LYS A 41 20.81 -10.05 -7.45
N TRP A 42 19.48 -10.08 -7.31
CA TRP A 42 18.74 -8.99 -6.68
C TRP A 42 19.15 -8.79 -5.23
N PHE A 43 19.27 -9.89 -4.48
CA PHE A 43 19.67 -9.84 -3.08
C PHE A 43 21.14 -9.42 -2.89
N ALA A 44 22.04 -9.88 -3.76
CA ALA A 44 23.43 -9.42 -3.75
C ALA A 44 23.57 -7.92 -4.10
N LYS A 45 22.76 -7.42 -5.04
CA LYS A 45 22.81 -6.02 -5.48
C LYS A 45 21.90 -5.09 -4.69
N ARG A 46 21.12 -5.63 -3.75
CA ARG A 46 20.06 -4.92 -3.02
C ARG A 46 19.12 -4.13 -3.94
N LYS A 47 18.75 -4.75 -5.07
CA LYS A 47 17.92 -4.12 -6.11
C LYS A 47 17.09 -5.16 -6.84
N VAL A 48 15.79 -4.90 -6.93
CA VAL A 48 14.79 -5.68 -7.67
C VAL A 48 13.97 -4.73 -8.53
N ASP A 49 13.47 -5.18 -9.68
CA ASP A 49 12.57 -4.37 -10.51
C ASP A 49 11.18 -4.28 -9.86
N ASP A 50 10.55 -3.11 -9.98
CA ASP A 50 9.25 -2.81 -9.36
C ASP A 50 8.15 -3.78 -9.77
N LYS A 51 8.17 -4.28 -11.01
CA LYS A 51 7.22 -5.30 -11.48
C LYS A 51 7.19 -6.55 -10.60
N TYR A 52 8.35 -6.96 -10.06
CA TYR A 52 8.45 -8.12 -9.18
C TYR A 52 8.07 -7.79 -7.73
N LEU A 53 8.25 -6.55 -7.29
CA LEU A 53 7.75 -6.09 -5.99
C LEU A 53 6.23 -6.21 -5.92
N TRP A 54 5.53 -5.79 -6.98
CA TRP A 54 4.08 -5.95 -7.10
C TRP A 54 3.62 -7.40 -7.16
N THR A 55 4.38 -8.28 -7.84
CA THR A 55 4.10 -9.71 -7.81
C THR A 55 4.19 -10.27 -6.39
N VAL A 56 5.23 -9.90 -5.64
CA VAL A 56 5.38 -10.31 -4.23
C VAL A 56 4.23 -9.73 -3.39
N ALA A 57 3.92 -8.44 -3.50
CA ALA A 57 2.90 -7.78 -2.67
C ALA A 57 1.49 -8.36 -2.84
N ASN A 58 1.16 -8.86 -4.04
CA ASN A 58 -0.13 -9.46 -4.36
C ASN A 58 -0.20 -10.98 -4.17
N SER A 59 0.87 -11.59 -3.66
CA SER A 59 0.92 -13.05 -3.43
C SER A 59 0.49 -13.45 -2.02
N ASP A 60 0.34 -14.75 -1.84
CA ASP A 60 0.10 -15.44 -0.57
C ASP A 60 1.26 -15.28 0.43
N ILE A 61 2.48 -15.05 -0.06
CA ILE A 61 3.66 -14.84 0.80
C ILE A 61 3.81 -13.39 1.29
N SER A 62 2.94 -12.46 0.89
CA SER A 62 2.99 -11.06 1.35
C SER A 62 2.41 -10.86 2.75
N ASP A 63 2.65 -9.68 3.32
CA ASP A 63 1.86 -9.10 4.41
C ASP A 63 1.44 -7.66 4.08
N ASP A 64 0.55 -7.10 4.91
CA ASP A 64 0.05 -5.73 4.78
C ASP A 64 1.16 -4.71 4.98
N ARG A 65 2.15 -5.04 5.81
CA ARG A 65 3.35 -4.22 6.02
C ARG A 65 4.12 -4.01 4.73
N PHE A 66 4.39 -5.08 3.98
CA PHE A 66 5.12 -5.00 2.74
C PHE A 66 4.31 -4.31 1.64
N LEU A 67 3.00 -4.56 1.57
CA LEU A 67 2.10 -3.86 0.64
C LEU A 67 2.09 -2.34 0.93
N LEU A 68 1.95 -1.94 2.19
CA LEU A 68 2.03 -0.54 2.59
C LEU A 68 3.39 0.08 2.26
N ALA A 69 4.49 -0.65 2.49
CA ALA A 69 5.81 -0.18 2.12
C ALA A 69 5.95 0.04 0.62
N LEU A 70 5.41 -0.85 -0.22
CA LEU A 70 5.41 -0.68 -1.67
C LEU A 70 4.59 0.55 -2.08
N LEU A 71 3.41 0.74 -1.52
CA LEU A 71 2.58 1.92 -1.78
C LEU A 71 3.30 3.22 -1.39
N CYS A 72 3.93 3.26 -0.21
CA CYS A 72 4.70 4.41 0.22
C CYS A 72 5.93 4.65 -0.67
N TYR A 73 6.58 3.59 -1.17
CA TYR A 73 7.71 3.69 -2.09
C TYR A 73 7.30 4.31 -3.44
N GLU A 74 6.22 3.81 -4.04
CA GLU A 74 5.69 4.30 -5.33
C GLU A 74 5.22 5.75 -5.25
N LEU A 75 4.51 6.10 -4.17
CA LEU A 75 3.97 7.44 -3.94
C LEU A 75 5.01 8.42 -3.35
N ARG A 76 6.26 7.97 -3.15
CA ARG A 76 7.34 8.75 -2.50
C ARG A 76 6.94 9.32 -1.14
N LEU A 77 6.15 8.56 -0.40
CA LEU A 77 5.72 8.94 0.94
C LEU A 77 6.83 8.68 1.97
N PRO A 78 6.89 9.50 3.03
CA PRO A 78 7.87 9.31 4.10
C PRO A 78 7.65 8.01 4.86
N SER A 79 8.73 7.40 5.36
CA SER A 79 8.68 6.14 6.12
C SER A 79 7.82 6.18 7.38
N GLN A 80 7.43 7.37 7.86
CA GLN A 80 6.51 7.53 8.98
C GLN A 80 5.12 6.93 8.71
N TYR A 81 4.68 6.88 7.43
CA TYR A 81 3.40 6.27 7.03
C TYR A 81 3.36 4.76 7.27
N LEU A 82 4.53 4.13 7.40
CA LEU A 82 4.59 2.72 7.76
C LEU A 82 4.04 2.44 9.18
N ASN A 83 3.86 3.47 10.01
CA ASN A 83 3.21 3.36 11.31
C ASN A 83 1.68 3.38 11.25
N THR A 84 1.07 3.62 10.09
CA THR A 84 -0.40 3.63 9.94
C THR A 84 -1.00 2.29 10.38
N LEU A 85 -0.34 1.17 10.08
CA LEU A 85 -0.74 -0.17 10.55
C LEU A 85 -0.72 -0.36 12.08
N ARG A 86 0.01 0.46 12.85
CA ARG A 86 0.03 0.35 14.32
C ARG A 86 -1.24 0.91 14.97
N LYS A 87 -2.01 1.73 14.26
CA LYS A 87 -3.21 2.39 14.81
C LYS A 87 -4.46 1.52 14.69
N THR A 88 -4.47 0.58 13.77
CA THR A 88 -5.58 -0.35 13.52
C THR A 88 -5.20 -1.75 14.00
N ASN A 89 -5.99 -2.36 14.89
CA ASN A 89 -5.81 -3.78 15.26
C ASN A 89 -5.78 -4.65 13.99
N GLU A 90 -4.92 -5.68 13.98
CA GLU A 90 -4.56 -6.54 12.84
C GLU A 90 -5.71 -7.39 12.23
N ASP A 91 -6.98 -7.04 12.48
CA ASP A 91 -8.15 -7.72 11.92
C ASP A 91 -8.80 -6.88 10.81
N ASN A 92 -9.07 -7.51 9.65
CA ASN A 92 -9.61 -6.87 8.46
C ASN A 92 -10.94 -6.14 8.72
N LEU A 93 -11.81 -6.71 9.57
CA LEU A 93 -13.06 -6.05 9.95
C LEU A 93 -12.80 -4.81 10.80
N SER A 94 -11.85 -4.87 11.73
CA SER A 94 -11.43 -3.72 12.54
C SER A 94 -10.79 -2.62 11.68
N MET A 95 -10.03 -3.00 10.65
CA MET A 95 -9.49 -2.05 9.67
C MET A 95 -10.60 -1.41 8.81
N LEU A 96 -11.61 -2.18 8.38
CA LEU A 96 -12.75 -1.64 7.63
C LEU A 96 -13.61 -0.71 8.48
N LEU A 97 -13.92 -1.09 9.72
CA LEU A 97 -14.69 -0.26 10.64
C LEU A 97 -13.93 1.02 11.00
N GLY A 98 -12.62 0.94 11.25
CA GLY A 98 -11.76 2.10 11.46
C GLY A 98 -11.69 2.99 10.23
N ALA A 99 -11.48 2.41 9.04
CA ALA A 99 -11.46 3.15 7.79
C ALA A 99 -12.81 3.84 7.51
N GLN A 100 -13.94 3.20 7.83
CA GLN A 100 -15.27 3.79 7.69
C GLN A 100 -15.54 4.92 8.70
N GLN A 101 -14.98 4.81 9.91
CA GLN A 101 -15.09 5.85 10.93
C GLN A 101 -14.23 7.08 10.55
N GLU A 102 -13.04 6.83 10.00
CA GLU A 102 -12.17 7.83 9.40
C GLU A 102 -12.70 8.36 8.06
N ASP A 103 -13.54 7.61 7.34
CA ASP A 103 -14.18 8.05 6.09
C ASP A 103 -15.03 9.30 6.32
N THR A 104 -15.65 9.44 7.50
CA THR A 104 -16.39 10.64 7.90
C THR A 104 -15.47 11.85 8.12
N GLU A 105 -14.26 11.61 8.63
CA GLU A 105 -13.21 12.64 8.76
C GLU A 105 -12.61 12.98 7.39
N SER A 106 -12.53 11.98 6.49
CA SER A 106 -12.08 12.14 5.10
C SER A 106 -13.09 12.91 4.25
N ASP A 107 -14.39 12.69 4.42
CA ASP A 107 -15.45 13.45 3.76
C ASP A 107 -15.39 14.93 4.14
N THR A 108 -15.13 15.21 5.43
CA THR A 108 -14.90 16.58 5.91
C THR A 108 -13.64 17.17 5.28
N ALA A 109 -12.54 16.41 5.23
CA ALA A 109 -11.30 16.86 4.59
C ALA A 109 -11.48 17.12 3.09
N ILE A 110 -12.28 16.32 2.38
CA ILE A 110 -12.63 16.52 0.96
C ILE A 110 -13.44 17.80 0.79
N LEU A 111 -14.46 18.04 1.60
CA LEU A 111 -15.28 19.26 1.52
C LEU A 111 -14.45 20.51 1.81
N ASP A 112 -13.59 20.47 2.83
CA ASP A 112 -12.69 21.56 3.15
C ASP A 112 -11.65 21.80 2.04
N LEU A 113 -11.13 20.72 1.44
CA LEU A 113 -10.19 20.81 0.33
C LEU A 113 -10.87 21.41 -0.92
N ILE A 114 -12.09 21.00 -1.25
CA ILE A 114 -12.90 21.61 -2.31
C ILE A 114 -13.06 23.11 -2.03
N GLY A 115 -13.44 23.47 -0.79
CA GLY A 115 -13.57 24.86 -0.34
C GLY A 115 -12.29 25.68 -0.49
N GLN A 116 -11.11 25.08 -0.31
CA GLN A 116 -9.83 25.75 -0.54
C GLN A 116 -9.46 25.85 -2.03
N LEU A 117 -9.72 24.81 -2.81
CA LEU A 117 -9.33 24.75 -4.22
C LEU A 117 -10.18 25.64 -5.13
N ILE A 118 -11.39 26.01 -4.72
CA ILE A 118 -12.22 27.00 -5.44
C ILE A 118 -11.75 28.44 -5.23
N LEU A 119 -10.88 28.70 -4.23
CA LEU A 119 -10.37 30.04 -3.97
C LEU A 119 -9.30 30.42 -5.02
N PRO A 120 -9.24 31.69 -5.45
CA PRO A 120 -8.16 32.18 -6.32
C PRO A 120 -6.75 31.97 -5.75
N LYS A 121 -6.66 31.89 -4.42
CA LYS A 121 -5.42 31.57 -3.68
C LYS A 121 -5.75 30.66 -2.50
N PRO A 122 -5.63 29.34 -2.65
CA PRO A 122 -5.85 28.37 -1.56
C PRO A 122 -4.89 28.59 -0.39
N ASP A 123 -5.34 28.35 0.83
CA ASP A 123 -4.46 28.30 2.00
C ASP A 123 -3.80 26.93 2.12
N LEU A 124 -2.50 26.89 1.82
CA LEU A 124 -1.69 25.68 1.85
C LEU A 124 -1.64 25.02 3.23
N LYS A 125 -1.93 25.75 4.32
CA LYS A 125 -2.02 25.19 5.68
C LYS A 125 -3.21 24.26 5.86
N PHE A 126 -4.26 24.39 5.04
CA PHE A 126 -5.43 23.53 5.06
C PHE A 126 -5.37 22.49 3.92
N VAL A 127 -4.88 22.89 2.74
CA VAL A 127 -4.71 21.98 1.61
C VAL A 127 -3.79 20.81 1.94
N GLY A 128 -2.65 21.07 2.60
CA GLY A 128 -1.66 20.04 2.93
C GLY A 128 -2.22 18.95 3.85
N PRO A 129 -2.68 19.28 5.08
CA PRO A 129 -3.25 18.29 5.99
C PRO A 129 -4.44 17.53 5.41
N ASN A 130 -5.37 18.20 4.73
CA ASN A 130 -6.55 17.55 4.17
C ASN A 130 -6.20 16.54 3.07
N ALA A 131 -5.24 16.89 2.20
CA ALA A 131 -4.73 15.94 1.20
C ALA A 131 -4.00 14.75 1.84
N LEU A 132 -3.29 14.95 2.95
CA LEU A 132 -2.62 13.86 3.68
C LEU A 132 -3.63 12.94 4.37
N GLU A 133 -4.73 13.47 4.88
CA GLU A 133 -5.83 12.69 5.46
C GLU A 133 -6.44 11.76 4.39
N MET A 134 -6.77 12.30 3.21
CA MET A 134 -7.27 11.51 2.07
C MET A 134 -6.30 10.38 1.68
N ILE A 135 -4.98 10.64 1.72
CA ILE A 135 -3.97 9.62 1.42
C ILE A 135 -3.97 8.53 2.50
N ASP A 136 -4.03 8.89 3.79
CA ASP A 136 -4.02 7.90 4.89
C ASP A 136 -5.27 7.01 4.85
N THR A 137 -6.46 7.60 4.66
CA THR A 137 -7.71 6.86 4.47
C THR A 137 -7.63 5.95 3.25
N GLY A 138 -7.19 6.47 2.10
CA GLY A 138 -7.05 5.69 0.87
C GLY A 138 -6.09 4.50 1.02
N LEU A 139 -4.96 4.67 1.72
CA LEU A 139 -4.02 3.59 2.02
C LEU A 139 -4.69 2.51 2.89
N LYS A 140 -5.42 2.89 3.95
CA LYS A 140 -6.13 1.94 4.81
C LYS A 140 -7.19 1.16 4.06
N MET A 141 -7.96 1.82 3.19
CA MET A 141 -8.95 1.17 2.33
C MET A 141 -8.31 0.16 1.37
N ILE A 142 -7.18 0.51 0.75
CA ILE A 142 -6.43 -0.41 -0.13
C ILE A 142 -5.96 -1.64 0.65
N LEU A 143 -5.39 -1.43 1.84
CA LEU A 143 -4.94 -2.53 2.70
C LEU A 143 -6.10 -3.44 3.11
N ALA A 144 -7.19 -2.86 3.62
CA ALA A 144 -8.37 -3.60 4.05
C ALA A 144 -9.02 -4.39 2.90
N GLY A 145 -9.22 -3.76 1.75
CA GLY A 145 -9.79 -4.41 0.56
C GLY A 145 -8.91 -5.55 0.06
N THR A 146 -7.58 -5.35 0.03
CA THR A 146 -6.63 -6.40 -0.36
C THR A 146 -6.61 -7.55 0.67
N GLY A 147 -6.68 -7.24 1.96
CA GLY A 147 -6.75 -8.22 3.04
C GLY A 147 -7.98 -9.12 2.94
N VAL A 148 -9.15 -8.56 2.62
CA VAL A 148 -10.39 -9.33 2.39
C VAL A 148 -10.26 -10.26 1.18
N LEU A 149 -9.76 -9.76 0.05
CA LEU A 149 -9.57 -10.58 -1.14
C LEU A 149 -8.60 -11.74 -0.88
N LYS A 150 -7.50 -11.47 -0.17
CA LYS A 150 -6.53 -12.49 0.23
C LYS A 150 -7.13 -13.54 1.17
N SER A 151 -7.90 -13.15 2.18
CA SER A 151 -8.49 -14.11 3.13
C SER A 151 -9.48 -15.08 2.45
N LEU A 152 -10.07 -14.66 1.33
CA LEU A 152 -10.97 -15.47 0.52
C LEU A 152 -10.28 -16.15 -0.67
N ASN A 153 -8.96 -16.06 -0.81
CA ASN A 153 -8.18 -16.57 -1.94
C ASN A 153 -8.66 -16.03 -3.31
N ILE A 154 -9.15 -14.79 -3.35
CA ILE A 154 -9.57 -14.12 -4.58
C ILE A 154 -8.40 -13.26 -5.09
N PRO A 155 -7.86 -13.52 -6.29
CA PRO A 155 -6.81 -12.67 -6.85
C PRO A 155 -7.36 -11.28 -7.17
N VAL A 156 -6.62 -10.22 -6.80
CA VAL A 156 -7.00 -8.82 -7.05
C VAL A 156 -7.30 -8.57 -8.53
N ILE A 157 -6.48 -9.12 -9.44
CA ILE A 157 -6.68 -9.00 -10.89
C ILE A 157 -8.02 -9.61 -11.31
N THR A 158 -8.38 -10.78 -10.77
CA THR A 158 -9.66 -11.43 -11.06
C THR A 158 -10.83 -10.56 -10.62
N ALA A 159 -10.80 -10.06 -9.37
CA ALA A 159 -11.86 -9.19 -8.85
C ALA A 159 -12.02 -7.89 -9.66
N LEU A 160 -10.90 -7.32 -10.14
CA LEU A 160 -10.93 -6.12 -11.00
C LEU A 160 -11.56 -6.41 -12.37
N LEU A 161 -11.23 -7.54 -12.99
CA LEU A 161 -11.79 -7.94 -14.28
C LEU A 161 -13.31 -8.19 -14.16
N GLU A 162 -13.74 -8.92 -13.13
CA GLU A 162 -15.16 -9.18 -12.86
C GLU A 162 -15.96 -7.88 -12.67
N ARG A 163 -15.45 -6.94 -11.87
CA ARG A 163 -16.07 -5.62 -11.68
C ARG A 163 -16.13 -4.82 -12.99
N SER A 164 -15.09 -4.88 -13.82
CA SER A 164 -15.09 -4.20 -15.12
C SER A 164 -16.12 -4.79 -16.09
N GLU A 165 -16.31 -6.11 -16.08
CA GLU A 165 -17.32 -6.78 -16.89
C GLU A 165 -18.75 -6.47 -16.43
N GLU A 166 -18.98 -6.37 -15.12
CA GLU A 166 -20.27 -5.94 -14.57
C GLU A 166 -20.64 -4.52 -15.04
N TYR A 167 -19.71 -3.56 -14.99
CA TYR A 167 -19.96 -2.21 -15.50
C TYR A 167 -20.14 -2.15 -17.02
N ALA A 168 -19.53 -3.07 -17.77
CA ALA A 168 -19.74 -3.15 -19.22
C ALA A 168 -21.12 -3.73 -19.60
N ARG A 169 -21.83 -4.36 -18.64
CA ARG A 169 -23.16 -4.94 -18.83
C ARG A 169 -24.30 -4.07 -18.27
N ALA A 170 -23.97 -3.04 -17.48
CA ALA A 170 -24.90 -2.06 -16.91
C ALA A 170 -25.13 -0.87 -17.85
#